data_AF-D8FWT8-F1
#
_entry.id   AF-D8FWT8-F1
#
_cell.length_a   1.000
_cell.length_b   1.000
_cell.length_c   1.000
_cell.angle_alpha   90.00
_cell.angle_beta   90.00
_cell.angle_gamma   90.00
#
_symmetry.space_group_name_H-M   'P 1'
#
loop_
_entity.id
_entity.type
_entity.pdbx_description
1 polymer ?
#
loop_
_entity_poly.entity_id
_entity_poly.type
_entity_poly.pdbx_seq_one_letter_code
_entity_poly.pdbx_strand_id
1 'polypeptide(L)'
;MNWSSQNKDLTAAKVRQILVENKPDILKIANVPNARVAAAVQAAEWLFNSDKFKTAIQLQKALQELPNLGIEPETWYALDVPYTVNINWSNPSNKGCYDVVFVGGEERDFTVEETGDRPRPWHSYANNPLQAKAARKLVPQLQAYLAEKLPEYMIPAAFAVLESLPLTPNGKVDRRALPTPEPVKLEWAGSYAAPQTPTEEVLVRIWLEILGIKRAGIRDNFFELGGHSLLATQLVSRVRDACGVELPLRCVFEAPTIAELSKIVDSLKDSSAKIKVPALVPVSRESRRLKLSSLNQESKDRG
;
A
#
# COMPACT_ATOMS: atom_id res chain seq x y z
N MET A 1 -0.23 25.20 31.19
CA MET A 1 -1.02 25.72 30.06
C MET A 1 -0.70 24.92 28.81
N ASN A 2 -1.64 24.78 27.86
CA ASN A 2 -1.41 24.10 26.59
C ASN A 2 -1.66 25.10 25.44
N TRP A 3 -0.68 25.26 24.55
CA TRP A 3 -0.71 26.23 23.46
C TRP A 3 -1.91 26.02 22.50
N SER A 4 -2.29 24.77 22.24
CA SER A 4 -3.25 24.44 21.17
C SER A 4 -4.72 24.39 21.60
N SER A 5 -5.03 24.23 22.88
CA SER A 5 -6.39 23.87 23.34
C SER A 5 -7.13 24.95 24.13
N GLN A 6 -6.45 26.00 24.63
CA GLN A 6 -7.10 26.95 25.55
C GLN A 6 -6.84 28.44 25.27
N ASN A 7 -5.91 28.84 24.39
CA ASN A 7 -5.60 30.26 24.18
C ASN A 7 -5.03 30.52 22.78
N LYS A 8 -5.91 30.85 21.82
CA LYS A 8 -5.50 31.21 20.44
C LYS A 8 -4.70 32.53 20.34
N ASP A 9 -4.68 33.32 21.43
CA ASP A 9 -3.97 34.61 21.51
C ASP A 9 -2.75 34.56 22.46
N LEU A 10 -2.22 33.38 22.76
CA LEU A 10 -0.97 33.27 23.52
C LEU A 10 0.19 33.83 22.68
N THR A 11 0.88 34.81 23.22
CA THR A 11 2.12 35.38 22.68
C THR A 11 3.16 35.45 23.78
N ALA A 12 4.44 35.55 23.42
CA ALA A 12 5.51 35.73 24.40
C ALA A 12 5.27 36.95 25.31
N ALA A 13 4.70 38.04 24.76
CA ALA A 13 4.32 39.23 25.52
C ALA A 13 3.22 38.95 26.56
N LYS A 14 2.20 38.17 26.19
CA LYS A 14 1.11 37.80 27.11
C LYS A 14 1.60 36.86 28.22
N VAL A 15 2.52 35.95 27.89
CA VAL A 15 3.19 35.09 28.89
C VAL A 15 3.99 35.92 29.88
N ARG A 16 4.75 36.92 29.39
CA ARG A 16 5.46 37.88 30.26
C ARG A 16 4.51 38.59 31.21
N GLN A 17 3.37 39.08 30.71
CA GLN A 17 2.36 39.72 31.55
C GLN A 17 1.85 38.79 32.66
N ILE A 18 1.53 37.54 32.33
CA ILE A 18 1.08 36.52 33.30
C ILE A 18 2.15 36.27 34.38
N LEU A 19 3.43 36.19 34.00
CA LEU A 19 4.54 35.98 34.93
C LEU A 19 4.72 37.17 35.89
N VAL A 20 4.54 38.39 35.41
CA VAL A 20 4.69 39.62 36.22
C VAL A 20 3.49 39.84 37.16
N GLU A 21 2.27 39.61 36.67
CA GLU A 21 1.03 39.86 37.42
C GLU A 21 0.76 38.78 38.48
N ASN A 22 0.86 37.51 38.09
CA ASN A 22 0.45 36.41 38.96
C ASN A 22 1.60 35.83 39.79
N LYS A 23 2.85 36.10 39.40
CA LYS A 23 4.07 35.61 40.05
C LYS A 23 3.99 34.13 40.48
N PRO A 24 3.64 33.20 39.56
CA PRO A 24 3.56 31.78 39.91
C PRO A 24 4.95 31.22 40.27
N ASP A 25 5.01 30.21 41.12
CA ASP A 25 6.29 29.52 41.42
C ASP A 25 6.81 28.75 40.20
N ILE A 26 5.92 28.10 39.44
CA ILE A 26 6.23 27.35 38.23
C ILE A 26 5.14 27.58 37.19
N LEU A 27 5.52 27.87 35.94
CA LEU A 27 4.61 27.94 34.80
C LEU A 27 5.11 27.05 33.66
N LYS A 28 4.38 25.98 33.37
CA LYS A 28 4.60 25.15 32.17
C LYS A 28 3.68 25.59 31.03
N ILE A 29 4.26 25.76 29.84
CA ILE A 29 3.56 25.95 28.58
C ILE A 29 3.89 24.76 27.67
N ALA A 30 2.92 23.90 27.44
CA ALA A 30 3.08 22.74 26.57
C ALA A 30 2.75 23.08 25.12
N ASN A 31 3.38 22.36 24.18
CA ASN A 31 3.03 22.33 22.76
C ASN A 31 3.23 23.66 22.01
N VAL A 32 4.24 24.45 22.38
CA VAL A 32 4.61 25.69 21.68
C VAL A 32 5.14 25.35 20.28
N PRO A 33 4.52 25.83 19.19
CA PRO A 33 5.01 25.60 17.83
C PRO A 33 6.37 26.24 17.61
N ASN A 34 7.31 25.50 17.05
CA ASN A 34 8.64 26.01 16.72
C ASN A 34 8.62 26.76 15.39
N ALA A 35 8.84 28.08 15.42
CA ALA A 35 8.89 28.91 14.22
C ALA A 35 9.84 28.37 13.14
N ARG A 36 10.95 27.75 13.53
CA ARG A 36 11.98 27.21 12.61
C ARG A 36 11.50 26.02 11.79
N VAL A 37 10.58 25.23 12.33
CA VAL A 37 10.21 23.92 11.78
C VAL A 37 8.72 23.85 11.41
N ALA A 38 7.89 24.75 11.95
CA ALA A 38 6.45 24.76 11.76
C ALA A 38 6.04 24.84 10.28
N ALA A 39 6.73 25.63 9.45
CA ALA A 39 6.46 25.68 8.01
C ALA A 39 6.68 24.30 7.34
N ALA A 40 7.77 23.61 7.70
CA ALA A 40 8.09 22.30 7.15
C ALA A 40 7.12 21.22 7.65
N VAL A 41 6.70 21.28 8.91
CA VAL A 41 5.70 20.38 9.50
C VAL A 41 4.35 20.59 8.82
N GLN A 42 3.91 21.83 8.63
CA GLN A 42 2.67 22.14 7.94
C GLN A 42 2.69 21.69 6.47
N ALA A 43 3.83 21.88 5.79
CA ALA A 43 4.02 21.39 4.42
C ALA A 43 3.92 19.86 4.34
N ALA A 44 4.55 19.15 5.27
CA ALA A 44 4.48 17.70 5.35
C ALA A 44 3.02 17.24 5.61
N GLU A 45 2.32 17.85 6.55
CA GLU A 45 0.90 17.54 6.80
C GLU A 45 0.03 17.72 5.56
N TRP A 46 0.21 18.81 4.82
CA TRP A 46 -0.53 19.06 3.58
C TRP A 46 -0.22 18.02 2.51
N LEU A 47 1.04 17.61 2.36
CA LEU A 47 1.43 16.59 1.38
C LEU A 47 0.90 15.19 1.73
N PHE A 48 0.85 14.83 3.02
CA PHE A 48 0.37 13.51 3.45
C PHE A 48 -1.15 13.39 3.48
N ASN A 49 -1.86 14.50 3.80
CA ASN A 49 -3.30 14.45 4.08
C ASN A 49 -4.16 15.20 3.06
N SER A 50 -3.58 15.87 2.06
CA SER A 50 -4.36 16.63 1.07
C SER A 50 -3.76 16.61 -0.33
N ASP A 51 -4.60 16.37 -1.34
CA ASP A 51 -4.28 16.62 -2.75
C ASP A 51 -4.48 18.10 -3.13
N LYS A 52 -4.43 19.00 -2.15
CA LYS A 52 -4.80 20.41 -2.29
C LYS A 52 -3.87 21.15 -3.26
N PHE A 53 -2.60 20.76 -3.31
CA PHE A 53 -1.57 21.45 -4.10
C PHE A 53 -1.07 20.54 -5.22
N LYS A 54 -1.15 21.02 -6.46
CA LYS A 54 -0.68 20.28 -7.64
C LYS A 54 0.79 20.56 -7.97
N THR A 55 1.33 21.67 -7.47
CA THR A 55 2.71 22.07 -7.72
C THR A 55 3.39 22.59 -6.45
N ALA A 56 4.72 22.47 -6.39
CA ALA A 56 5.53 23.00 -5.29
C ALA A 56 5.40 24.52 -5.14
N ILE A 57 5.19 25.25 -6.24
CA ILE A 57 5.00 26.70 -6.23
C ILE A 57 3.71 27.08 -5.48
N GLN A 58 2.61 26.35 -5.70
CA GLN A 58 1.35 26.58 -4.99
C GLN A 58 1.51 26.32 -3.48
N LEU A 59 2.22 25.24 -3.12
CA LEU A 59 2.53 24.90 -1.74
C LEU A 59 3.35 26.01 -1.07
N GLN A 60 4.42 26.47 -1.72
CA GLN A 60 5.30 27.51 -1.19
C GLN A 60 4.56 28.83 -0.99
N LYS A 61 3.73 29.25 -1.95
CA LYS A 61 2.94 30.48 -1.83
C LYS A 61 1.94 30.39 -0.67
N ALA A 62 1.26 29.25 -0.53
CA ALA A 62 0.35 29.02 0.58
C ALA A 62 1.04 29.05 1.95
N LEU A 63 2.29 28.56 2.04
CA LEU A 63 3.09 28.65 3.28
C LEU A 63 3.49 30.08 3.62
N GLN A 64 3.77 30.93 2.62
CA GLN A 64 4.13 32.34 2.83
C GLN A 64 2.93 33.20 3.28
N GLU A 65 1.72 32.80 2.93
CA GLU A 65 0.48 33.48 3.34
C GLU A 65 0.04 33.11 4.77
N LEU A 66 0.66 32.11 5.41
CA LEU A 66 0.35 31.71 6.78
C LEU A 66 0.94 32.71 7.79
N PRO A 67 0.12 33.36 8.63
CA PRO A 67 0.62 34.24 9.67
C PRO A 67 1.24 33.45 10.82
N ASN A 68 2.44 33.86 11.22
CA ASN A 68 3.13 33.52 12.48
C ASN A 68 3.04 32.03 12.88
N LEU A 69 3.80 31.19 12.17
CA LEU A 69 3.80 29.73 12.32
C LEU A 69 4.38 29.19 13.65
N GLY A 70 4.87 30.05 14.55
CA GLY A 70 5.33 29.63 15.88
C GLY A 70 6.15 30.69 16.60
N ILE A 71 6.86 30.27 17.66
CA ILE A 71 7.78 31.09 18.44
C ILE A 71 9.19 30.52 18.35
N GLU A 72 10.18 31.39 18.14
CA GLU A 72 11.60 31.01 18.23
C GLU A 72 11.99 30.75 19.69
N PRO A 73 12.69 29.64 20.00
CA PRO A 73 13.12 29.30 21.36
C PRO A 73 13.84 30.45 22.10
N GLU A 74 14.65 31.20 21.38
CA GLU A 74 15.43 32.35 21.87
C GLU A 74 14.54 33.48 22.39
N THR A 75 13.30 33.59 21.88
CA THR A 75 12.33 34.57 22.34
C THR A 75 12.01 34.37 23.83
N TRP A 76 12.01 33.14 24.33
CA TRP A 76 11.73 32.84 25.73
C TRP A 76 12.88 33.24 26.65
N TYR A 77 14.12 33.02 26.23
CA TYR A 77 15.30 33.44 26.96
C TYR A 77 15.50 34.96 26.95
N ALA A 78 15.03 35.64 25.90
CA ALA A 78 15.06 37.09 25.80
C ALA A 78 13.97 37.79 26.62
N LEU A 79 13.06 37.05 27.27
CA LEU A 79 12.08 37.63 28.18
C LEU A 79 12.78 38.16 29.43
N ASP A 80 12.76 39.47 29.62
CA ASP A 80 13.22 40.12 30.84
C ASP A 80 12.22 39.85 31.99
N VAL A 81 12.38 38.70 32.64
CA VAL A 81 11.56 38.18 33.75
C VAL A 81 12.45 37.51 34.81
N PRO A 82 12.09 37.56 36.11
CA PRO A 82 12.86 36.95 37.20
C PRO A 82 12.60 35.44 37.30
N TYR A 83 12.72 34.73 36.18
CA TYR A 83 12.43 33.30 36.05
C TYR A 83 13.54 32.60 35.28
N THR A 84 13.93 31.41 35.74
CA THR A 84 14.76 30.51 34.93
C THR A 84 13.90 29.83 33.88
N VAL A 85 14.34 29.88 32.63
CA VAL A 85 13.62 29.34 31.47
C VAL A 85 14.26 28.01 31.07
N ASN A 86 13.45 26.95 31.00
CA ASN A 86 13.86 25.63 30.53
C ASN A 86 13.01 25.21 29.34
N ILE A 87 13.65 24.71 28.27
CA ILE A 87 12.97 24.25 27.07
C ILE A 87 13.15 22.74 26.92
N ASN A 88 12.04 22.03 26.70
CA ASN A 88 12.03 20.59 26.51
C ASN A 88 11.48 20.20 25.12
N TRP A 89 12.20 19.32 24.44
CA TRP A 89 11.91 18.83 23.09
C TRP A 89 11.41 17.39 23.05
N SER A 90 11.38 16.71 24.19
CA SER A 90 11.22 15.25 24.30
C SER A 90 9.79 14.72 24.13
N ASN A 91 8.85 15.52 23.61
CA ASN A 91 7.48 15.05 23.38
C ASN A 91 7.28 14.53 21.94
N PRO A 92 7.42 13.22 21.67
CA PRO A 92 7.31 12.66 20.32
C PRO A 92 5.89 12.73 19.75
N SER A 93 4.87 12.94 20.59
CA SER A 93 3.49 13.02 20.14
C SER A 93 3.17 14.34 19.42
N ASN A 94 4.04 15.35 19.56
CA ASN A 94 3.76 16.68 19.02
C ASN A 94 4.84 17.15 18.04
N LYS A 95 4.58 16.92 16.74
CA LYS A 95 5.51 17.22 15.65
C LYS A 95 5.78 18.73 15.58
N GLY A 96 7.06 19.11 15.63
CA GLY A 96 7.48 20.50 15.45
C GLY A 96 7.17 21.45 16.60
N CYS A 97 6.83 20.94 17.77
CA CYS A 97 6.58 21.74 18.96
C CYS A 97 7.59 21.45 20.08
N TYR A 98 7.65 22.35 21.06
CA TYR A 98 8.40 22.16 22.31
C TYR A 98 7.59 22.63 23.50
N ASP A 99 8.01 22.23 24.69
CA ASP A 99 7.47 22.70 25.96
C ASP A 99 8.44 23.72 26.58
N VAL A 100 7.91 24.74 27.25
CA VAL A 100 8.68 25.73 28.02
C VAL A 100 8.24 25.71 29.47
N VAL A 101 9.19 25.77 30.39
CA VAL A 101 8.95 25.82 31.82
C VAL A 101 9.67 27.04 32.40
N PHE A 102 8.91 27.90 33.07
CA PHE A 102 9.41 29.03 33.85
C PHE A 102 9.41 28.66 35.32
N VAL A 103 10.50 28.95 36.02
CA VAL A 103 10.68 28.60 37.44
C VAL A 103 11.15 29.84 38.19
N GLY A 104 10.39 30.22 39.21
CA GLY A 104 10.74 31.32 40.12
C GLY A 104 11.58 30.80 41.29
N GLY A 105 12.63 31.55 41.64
CA GLY A 105 13.51 31.22 42.79
C GLY A 105 14.78 30.45 42.40
N GLU A 106 15.33 29.67 43.34
CA GLU A 106 16.55 28.88 43.13
C GLU A 106 16.39 27.83 42.03
N GLU A 107 17.49 27.58 41.31
CA GLU A 107 17.60 26.62 40.24
C GLU A 107 17.23 25.21 40.75
N ARG A 108 16.11 24.66 40.27
CA ARG A 108 15.70 23.28 40.57
C ARG A 108 16.05 22.41 39.39
N ASP A 109 16.76 21.31 39.64
CA ASP A 109 16.94 20.24 38.66
C ASP A 109 15.59 19.55 38.41
N PHE A 110 15.14 19.53 37.17
CA PHE A 110 13.95 18.78 36.77
C PHE A 110 14.36 17.45 36.16
N THR A 111 13.90 16.34 36.74
CA THR A 111 13.96 15.05 36.06
C THR A 111 12.85 15.03 35.00
N VAL A 112 13.25 15.00 33.73
CA VAL A 112 12.31 14.87 32.62
C VAL A 112 11.69 13.47 32.67
N GLU A 113 10.38 13.37 32.90
CA GLU A 113 9.65 12.15 32.60
C GLU A 113 9.65 11.96 31.08
N GLU A 114 10.45 11.02 30.59
CA GLU A 114 10.40 10.56 29.20
C GLU A 114 9.07 9.83 28.95
N THR A 115 8.00 10.58 28.74
CA THR A 115 6.75 10.01 28.22
C THR A 115 6.84 9.95 26.70
N GLY A 116 7.58 8.97 26.17
CA GLY A 116 7.82 8.86 24.74
C GLY A 116 8.31 7.50 24.26
N ASP A 117 7.90 7.15 23.03
CA ASP A 117 8.39 6.00 22.28
C ASP A 117 9.93 6.04 22.22
N ARG A 118 10.61 4.93 22.51
CA ARG A 118 12.09 4.91 22.59
C ARG A 118 12.69 5.47 21.30
N PRO A 119 13.71 6.34 21.36
CA PRO A 119 14.37 6.85 20.17
C PRO A 119 14.82 5.67 19.33
N ARG A 120 14.32 5.60 18.08
CA ARG A 120 14.74 4.55 17.17
C ARG A 120 16.21 4.77 16.82
N PRO A 121 16.94 3.74 16.39
CA PRO A 121 18.29 3.95 15.87
C PRO A 121 18.29 4.99 14.75
N TRP A 122 19.30 5.87 14.71
CA TRP A 122 19.34 7.01 13.78
C TRP A 122 19.10 6.62 12.31
N HIS A 123 19.59 5.44 11.92
CA HIS A 123 19.45 4.89 10.57
C HIS A 123 18.00 4.60 10.16
N SER A 124 17.07 4.48 11.11
CA SER A 124 15.63 4.34 10.83
C SER A 124 14.96 5.67 10.43
N TYR A 125 15.60 6.81 10.73
CA TYR A 125 15.15 8.13 10.31
C TYR A 125 15.80 8.57 8.99
N ALA A 126 16.81 7.84 8.51
CA ALA A 126 17.48 8.09 7.25
C ALA A 126 16.89 7.22 6.14
N ASN A 127 16.79 7.79 4.95
CA ASN A 127 16.42 7.02 3.76
C ASN A 127 17.61 6.12 3.38
N ASN A 128 17.41 4.79 3.27
CA ASN A 128 18.47 3.85 2.90
C ASN A 128 18.28 3.33 1.45
N PRO A 129 18.76 4.07 0.44
CA PRO A 129 18.58 3.69 -0.97
C PRO A 129 19.32 2.40 -1.33
N LEU A 130 20.37 2.03 -0.59
CA LEU A 130 21.12 0.80 -0.82
C LEU A 130 20.31 -0.44 -0.45
N GLN A 131 19.48 -0.35 0.59
CA GLN A 131 18.58 -1.43 1.00
C GLN A 131 17.54 -1.73 -0.07
N ALA A 132 16.98 -0.69 -0.70
CA ALA A 132 16.05 -0.84 -1.83
C ALA A 132 16.74 -1.48 -3.05
N LYS A 133 17.97 -1.07 -3.37
CA LYS A 133 18.76 -1.67 -4.46
C LYS A 133 19.11 -3.13 -4.18
N ALA A 134 19.47 -3.47 -2.95
CA ALA A 134 19.76 -4.83 -2.53
C ALA A 134 18.50 -5.71 -2.64
N ALA A 135 17.36 -5.22 -2.14
CA ALA A 135 16.07 -5.93 -2.26
C ALA A 135 15.70 -6.21 -3.72
N ARG A 136 15.83 -5.21 -4.62
CA ARG A 136 15.54 -5.38 -6.06
C ARG A 136 16.39 -6.46 -6.73
N LYS A 137 17.62 -6.69 -6.27
CA LYS A 137 18.50 -7.73 -6.82
C LYS A 137 18.25 -9.09 -6.17
N LEU A 138 18.08 -9.13 -4.85
CA LEU A 138 18.00 -10.37 -4.07
C LEU A 138 16.63 -11.03 -4.14
N VAL A 139 15.55 -10.25 -4.13
CA VAL A 139 14.18 -10.79 -4.06
C VAL A 139 13.86 -11.70 -5.26
N PRO A 140 14.14 -11.31 -6.53
CA PRO A 140 13.88 -12.20 -7.67
C PRO A 140 14.73 -13.48 -7.63
N GLN A 141 15.98 -13.39 -7.15
CA GLN A 141 16.87 -14.55 -7.02
C GLN A 141 16.36 -15.54 -5.97
N LEU A 142 15.86 -15.01 -4.84
CA LEU A 142 15.24 -15.83 -3.79
C LEU A 142 13.93 -16.46 -4.25
N GLN A 143 13.07 -15.72 -4.96
CA GLN A 143 11.84 -16.26 -5.53
C GLN A 143 12.12 -17.41 -6.50
N ALA A 144 13.06 -17.23 -7.44
CA ALA A 144 13.46 -18.28 -8.37
C ALA A 144 13.99 -19.52 -7.63
N TYR A 145 14.87 -19.32 -6.64
CA TYR A 145 15.40 -20.40 -5.82
C TYR A 145 14.32 -21.16 -5.04
N LEU A 146 13.33 -20.43 -4.50
CA LEU A 146 12.21 -21.04 -3.79
C LEU A 146 11.27 -21.78 -4.74
N ALA A 147 11.02 -21.26 -5.95
CA ALA A 147 10.19 -21.91 -6.95
C ALA A 147 10.74 -23.27 -7.41
N GLU A 148 12.05 -23.46 -7.40
CA GLU A 148 12.68 -24.76 -7.68
C GLU A 148 12.42 -25.81 -6.57
N LYS A 149 12.11 -25.37 -5.35
CA LYS A 149 12.06 -26.24 -4.16
C LYS A 149 10.68 -26.34 -3.51
N LEU A 150 9.81 -25.37 -3.78
CA LEU A 150 8.52 -25.22 -3.12
C LEU A 150 7.41 -25.07 -4.17
N PRO A 151 6.23 -25.62 -3.91
CA PRO A 151 5.03 -25.30 -4.68
C PRO A 151 4.74 -23.79 -4.66
N GLU A 152 4.14 -23.27 -5.72
CA GLU A 152 3.87 -21.84 -5.92
C GLU A 152 3.14 -21.19 -4.73
N TYR A 153 2.17 -21.89 -4.12
CA TYR A 153 1.41 -21.39 -2.97
C TYR A 153 2.21 -21.28 -1.66
N MET A 154 3.42 -21.86 -1.59
CA MET A 154 4.33 -21.73 -0.45
C MET A 154 5.37 -20.63 -0.64
N ILE A 155 5.42 -20.00 -1.82
CA ILE A 155 6.34 -18.90 -2.09
C ILE A 155 5.76 -17.62 -1.47
N PRO A 156 6.51 -16.92 -0.60
CA PRO A 156 6.02 -15.68 0.01
C PRO A 156 5.69 -14.61 -1.04
N ALA A 157 4.50 -14.02 -0.93
CA ALA A 157 4.07 -12.93 -1.80
C ALA A 157 4.83 -11.61 -1.56
N ALA A 158 5.52 -11.48 -0.42
CA ALA A 158 6.30 -10.30 -0.08
C ALA A 158 7.57 -10.67 0.67
N PHE A 159 8.64 -9.90 0.39
CA PHE A 159 9.95 -10.04 1.00
C PHE A 159 10.35 -8.70 1.61
N ALA A 160 10.70 -8.70 2.89
CA ALA A 160 11.23 -7.53 3.59
C ALA A 160 12.70 -7.81 3.97
N VAL A 161 13.61 -7.00 3.43
CA VAL A 161 15.03 -7.08 3.78
C VAL A 161 15.27 -6.28 5.06
N LEU A 162 15.76 -6.96 6.09
CA LEU A 162 16.09 -6.38 7.38
C LEU A 162 17.60 -6.50 7.63
N GLU A 163 18.19 -5.52 8.30
CA GLU A 163 19.57 -5.61 8.79
C GLU A 163 19.69 -6.62 9.94
N SER A 164 18.69 -6.65 10.82
CA SER A 164 18.56 -7.63 11.89
C SER A 164 17.10 -7.87 12.23
N LEU A 165 16.81 -9.03 12.84
CA LEU A 165 15.46 -9.35 13.31
C LEU A 165 15.17 -8.53 14.59
N PRO A 166 14.02 -7.82 14.66
CA PRO A 166 13.63 -7.14 15.89
C PRO A 166 13.35 -8.19 16.98
N LEU A 167 13.93 -7.97 18.16
CA LEU A 167 13.80 -8.86 19.31
C LEU A 167 13.05 -8.16 20.45
N THR A 168 12.23 -8.92 21.15
CA THR A 168 11.67 -8.57 22.45
C THR A 168 12.78 -8.53 23.52
N PRO A 169 12.56 -7.91 24.69
CA PRO A 169 13.52 -7.92 25.80
C PRO A 169 13.96 -9.33 26.24
N ASN A 170 13.11 -10.33 26.00
CA ASN A 170 13.38 -11.74 26.30
C ASN A 170 14.10 -12.48 25.16
N GLY A 171 14.58 -11.78 24.13
CA GLY A 171 15.32 -12.35 23.00
C GLY A 171 14.47 -13.10 21.96
N LYS A 172 13.13 -13.08 22.07
CA LYS A 172 12.23 -13.66 21.05
C LYS A 172 11.98 -12.66 19.93
N VAL A 173 11.74 -13.12 18.70
CA VAL A 173 11.38 -12.24 17.57
C VAL A 173 10.08 -11.48 17.88
N ASP A 174 10.15 -10.15 17.80
CA ASP A 174 9.00 -9.28 17.95
C ASP A 174 8.30 -9.10 16.61
N ARG A 175 7.22 -9.86 16.42
CA ARG A 175 6.40 -9.81 15.19
C ARG A 175 5.68 -8.48 15.00
N ARG A 176 5.43 -7.71 16.07
CA ARG A 176 4.73 -6.41 16.00
C ARG A 176 5.67 -5.30 15.55
N ALA A 177 6.97 -5.47 15.79
CA ALA A 177 8.03 -4.58 15.36
C ALA A 177 8.57 -4.90 13.96
N LEU A 178 8.13 -6.01 13.33
CA LEU A 178 8.46 -6.25 11.92
C LEU A 178 7.81 -5.16 11.07
N PRO A 179 8.55 -4.57 10.10
CA PRO A 179 7.96 -3.62 9.19
C PRO A 179 6.83 -4.30 8.44
N THR A 180 5.75 -3.56 8.20
CA THR A 180 4.77 -3.98 7.22
C THR A 180 5.53 -4.29 5.93
N PRO A 181 5.43 -5.51 5.38
CA PRO A 181 6.03 -5.78 4.10
C PRO A 181 5.39 -4.79 3.14
N GLU A 182 6.13 -3.77 2.74
CA GLU A 182 5.78 -3.07 1.53
C GLU A 182 5.79 -4.19 0.49
N PRO A 183 4.69 -4.40 -0.25
CA PRO A 183 4.83 -5.14 -1.49
C PRO A 183 5.98 -4.42 -2.15
N VAL A 184 7.09 -5.13 -2.38
CA VAL A 184 8.17 -4.57 -3.18
C VAL A 184 7.42 -4.30 -4.47
N LYS A 185 6.99 -3.05 -4.65
CA LYS A 185 6.66 -2.47 -5.93
C LYS A 185 8.01 -2.56 -6.59
N LEU A 186 8.30 -3.75 -7.10
CA LEU A 186 9.21 -3.99 -8.16
C LEU A 186 8.63 -3.03 -9.19
N GLU A 187 9.12 -1.79 -9.20
CA GLU A 187 8.83 -0.87 -10.27
C GLU A 187 9.15 -1.68 -11.51
N TRP A 188 8.06 -2.10 -12.17
CA TRP A 188 7.96 -3.18 -13.12
C TRP A 188 9.33 -3.60 -13.70
N ALA A 189 9.92 -4.67 -13.15
CA ALA A 189 11.19 -5.20 -13.69
C ALA A 189 10.99 -5.82 -15.09
N GLY A 190 9.74 -6.07 -15.48
CA GLY A 190 9.37 -6.28 -16.87
C GLY A 190 9.09 -4.94 -17.54
N SER A 191 9.72 -4.66 -18.68
CA SER A 191 9.27 -3.59 -19.57
C SER A 191 7.76 -3.75 -19.78
N TYR A 192 6.96 -2.76 -19.36
CA TYR A 192 5.51 -2.80 -19.56
C TYR A 192 5.20 -3.17 -21.01
N ALA A 193 4.49 -4.26 -21.19
CA ALA A 193 4.01 -4.71 -22.49
C ALA A 193 2.51 -4.44 -22.56
N ALA A 194 2.11 -3.55 -23.46
CA ALA A 194 0.70 -3.26 -23.73
C ALA A 194 0.02 -4.48 -24.38
N PRO A 195 -1.30 -4.66 -24.19
CA PRO A 195 -2.06 -5.65 -24.94
C PRO A 195 -1.95 -5.40 -26.44
N GLN A 196 -1.78 -6.48 -27.20
CA GLN A 196 -1.61 -6.49 -28.65
C GLN A 196 -2.78 -7.16 -29.37
N THR A 197 -3.57 -7.97 -28.67
CA THR A 197 -4.72 -8.68 -29.23
C THR A 197 -6.04 -8.33 -28.53
N PRO A 198 -7.19 -8.49 -29.20
CA PRO A 198 -8.50 -8.25 -28.57
C PRO A 198 -8.75 -9.12 -27.33
N THR A 199 -8.26 -10.37 -27.34
CA THR A 199 -8.38 -11.26 -26.17
C THR A 199 -7.52 -10.76 -25.01
N GLU A 200 -6.31 -10.25 -25.28
CA GLU A 200 -5.46 -9.63 -24.25
C GLU A 200 -6.10 -8.38 -23.66
N GLU A 201 -6.72 -7.51 -24.47
CA GLU A 201 -7.41 -6.32 -23.97
C GLU A 201 -8.56 -6.66 -23.00
N VAL A 202 -9.34 -7.69 -23.34
CA VAL A 202 -10.42 -8.18 -22.48
C VAL A 202 -9.86 -8.73 -21.16
N LEU A 203 -8.80 -9.52 -21.23
CA LEU A 203 -8.15 -10.10 -20.05
C LEU A 203 -7.52 -9.03 -19.15
N VAL A 204 -6.84 -8.03 -19.74
CA VAL A 204 -6.31 -6.88 -19.00
C VAL A 204 -7.44 -6.18 -18.25
N ARG A 205 -8.56 -5.86 -18.92
CA ARG A 205 -9.69 -5.20 -18.27
C ARG A 205 -10.23 -6.00 -17.08
N ILE A 206 -10.44 -7.31 -17.26
CA ILE A 206 -10.91 -8.20 -16.18
C ILE A 206 -9.92 -8.19 -15.01
N TRP A 207 -8.61 -8.25 -15.27
CA TRP A 207 -7.56 -8.20 -14.25
C TRP A 207 -7.57 -6.89 -13.46
N LEU A 208 -7.67 -5.75 -14.13
CA LEU A 208 -7.73 -4.44 -13.46
C LEU A 208 -8.93 -4.38 -12.50
N GLU A 209 -10.08 -4.90 -12.90
CA GLU A 209 -11.29 -4.91 -12.08
C GLU A 209 -11.21 -5.85 -10.87
N ILE A 210 -10.68 -7.06 -11.03
CA ILE A 210 -10.62 -8.04 -9.93
C ILE A 210 -9.48 -7.75 -8.95
N LEU A 211 -8.35 -7.23 -9.43
CA LEU A 211 -7.18 -6.91 -8.58
C LEU A 211 -7.25 -5.50 -7.99
N GLY A 212 -8.12 -4.63 -8.50
CA GLY A 212 -8.23 -3.23 -8.04
C GLY A 212 -6.99 -2.39 -8.35
N ILE A 213 -6.24 -2.75 -9.39
CA ILE A 213 -4.99 -2.08 -9.78
C ILE A 213 -5.22 -1.13 -10.96
N LYS A 214 -4.38 -0.10 -11.09
CA LYS A 214 -4.49 0.91 -12.15
C LYS A 214 -3.89 0.47 -13.50
N ARG A 215 -3.01 -0.53 -13.49
CA ARG A 215 -2.27 -0.98 -14.69
C ARG A 215 -1.79 -2.42 -14.52
N ALA A 216 -1.88 -3.20 -15.59
CA ALA A 216 -1.30 -4.53 -15.74
C ALA A 216 -0.72 -4.65 -17.16
N GLY A 217 0.52 -5.12 -17.28
CA GLY A 217 1.13 -5.51 -18.55
C GLY A 217 0.83 -6.96 -18.90
N ILE A 218 0.92 -7.32 -20.18
CA ILE A 218 0.58 -8.70 -20.62
C ILE A 218 1.51 -9.78 -20.08
N ARG A 219 2.69 -9.41 -19.59
CA ARG A 219 3.69 -10.31 -19.00
C ARG A 219 3.71 -10.27 -17.47
N ASP A 220 2.83 -9.49 -16.85
CA ASP A 220 2.73 -9.46 -15.40
C ASP A 220 2.07 -10.77 -14.93
N ASN A 221 2.57 -11.34 -13.84
CA ASN A 221 2.03 -12.56 -13.25
C ASN A 221 0.83 -12.23 -12.33
N PHE A 222 -0.28 -12.94 -12.51
CA PHE A 222 -1.52 -12.74 -11.75
C PHE A 222 -1.33 -12.79 -10.23
N PHE A 223 -0.55 -13.76 -9.74
CA PHE A 223 -0.33 -13.99 -8.32
C PHE A 223 0.67 -12.99 -7.72
N GLU A 224 1.66 -12.56 -8.51
CA GLU A 224 2.57 -11.48 -8.11
C GLU A 224 1.86 -10.14 -7.96
N LEU A 225 0.79 -9.92 -8.73
CA LEU A 225 -0.07 -8.73 -8.62
C LEU A 225 -1.04 -8.79 -7.42
N GLY A 226 -0.95 -9.80 -6.55
CA GLY A 226 -1.85 -9.99 -5.41
C GLY A 226 -3.06 -10.87 -5.71
N GLY A 227 -3.08 -11.57 -6.85
CA GLY A 227 -4.05 -12.60 -7.15
C GLY A 227 -3.97 -13.78 -6.18
N HIS A 228 -5.13 -14.35 -5.85
CA HIS A 228 -5.23 -15.57 -5.03
C HIS A 228 -6.35 -16.47 -5.57
N SER A 229 -6.52 -17.68 -5.02
CA SER A 229 -7.42 -18.70 -5.57
C SER A 229 -8.88 -18.25 -5.73
N LEU A 230 -9.39 -17.41 -4.81
CA LEU A 230 -10.73 -16.84 -4.92
C LEU A 230 -10.83 -15.84 -6.09
N LEU A 231 -9.83 -14.98 -6.27
CA LEU A 231 -9.76 -14.08 -7.43
C LEU A 231 -9.55 -14.84 -8.74
N ALA A 232 -8.79 -15.94 -8.73
CA ALA A 232 -8.64 -16.82 -9.89
C ALA A 232 -9.99 -17.50 -10.27
N THR A 233 -10.80 -17.86 -9.29
CA THR A 233 -12.15 -18.38 -9.53
C THR A 233 -13.06 -17.31 -10.13
N GLN A 234 -12.99 -16.07 -9.64
CA GLN A 234 -13.72 -14.93 -10.22
C GLN A 234 -13.25 -14.61 -11.64
N LEU A 235 -11.93 -14.70 -11.90
CA LEU A 235 -11.34 -14.54 -13.22
C LEU A 235 -11.94 -15.54 -14.21
N VAL A 236 -11.98 -16.83 -13.85
CA VAL A 236 -12.56 -17.88 -14.70
C VAL A 236 -14.03 -17.57 -15.02
N SER A 237 -14.83 -17.15 -14.03
CA SER A 237 -16.23 -16.77 -14.25
C SER A 237 -16.36 -15.60 -15.23
N ARG A 238 -15.56 -14.54 -15.07
CA ARG A 238 -15.63 -13.36 -15.96
C ARG A 238 -15.11 -13.63 -17.35
N VAL A 239 -14.11 -14.51 -17.49
CA VAL A 239 -13.64 -14.96 -18.81
C VAL A 239 -14.73 -15.74 -19.53
N ARG A 240 -15.49 -16.59 -18.81
CA ARG A 240 -16.65 -17.27 -19.39
C ARG A 240 -17.68 -16.27 -19.92
N ASP A 241 -18.03 -15.27 -19.12
CA ASP A 241 -19.04 -14.27 -19.49
C ASP A 241 -18.57 -13.39 -20.66
N ALA A 242 -17.30 -12.99 -20.67
CA ALA A 242 -16.76 -12.07 -21.67
C ALA A 242 -16.33 -12.74 -22.98
N CYS A 243 -15.83 -13.98 -22.91
CA CYS A 243 -15.24 -14.69 -24.05
C CYS A 243 -16.05 -15.90 -24.51
N GLY A 244 -17.07 -16.33 -23.76
CA GLY A 244 -17.91 -17.49 -24.09
C GLY A 244 -17.20 -18.83 -23.97
N VAL A 245 -16.07 -18.91 -23.24
CA VAL A 245 -15.27 -20.13 -23.09
C VAL A 245 -15.15 -20.58 -21.64
N GLU A 246 -15.15 -21.89 -21.43
CA GLU A 246 -14.85 -22.52 -20.15
C GLU A 246 -13.34 -22.63 -19.96
N LEU A 247 -12.74 -21.66 -19.25
CA LEU A 247 -11.33 -21.70 -18.90
C LEU A 247 -11.12 -22.59 -17.66
N PRO A 248 -10.37 -23.71 -17.74
CA PRO A 248 -10.09 -24.52 -16.57
C PRO A 248 -9.25 -23.73 -15.55
N LEU A 249 -9.63 -23.78 -14.27
CA LEU A 249 -8.92 -23.06 -13.20
C LEU A 249 -7.41 -23.42 -13.16
N ARG A 250 -7.06 -24.67 -13.44
CA ARG A 250 -5.67 -25.15 -13.55
C ARG A 250 -4.84 -24.29 -14.51
N CYS A 251 -5.41 -23.83 -15.63
CA CYS A 251 -4.70 -23.03 -16.61
C CYS A 251 -4.27 -21.67 -16.05
N VAL A 252 -5.00 -21.11 -15.08
CA VAL A 252 -4.60 -19.86 -14.41
C VAL A 252 -3.32 -20.03 -13.59
N PHE A 253 -3.08 -21.23 -13.05
CA PHE A 253 -1.87 -21.56 -12.31
C PHE A 253 -0.71 -21.95 -13.24
N GLU A 254 -0.98 -22.71 -14.31
CA GLU A 254 0.05 -23.15 -15.25
C GLU A 254 0.54 -22.03 -16.18
N ALA A 255 -0.34 -21.07 -16.48
CA ALA A 255 -0.09 -19.93 -17.35
C ALA A 255 -0.53 -18.65 -16.64
N PRO A 256 0.24 -18.13 -15.67
CA PRO A 256 -0.21 -17.05 -14.80
C PRO A 256 -0.12 -15.66 -15.44
N THR A 257 0.26 -15.54 -16.72
CA THR A 257 0.35 -14.26 -17.44
C THR A 257 -0.75 -14.08 -18.47
N ILE A 258 -1.14 -12.84 -18.77
CA ILE A 258 -2.16 -12.54 -19.78
C ILE A 258 -1.75 -13.04 -21.17
N ALA A 259 -0.46 -12.90 -21.53
CA ALA A 259 0.07 -13.34 -22.82
C ALA A 259 0.03 -14.87 -23.01
N GLU A 260 0.03 -15.64 -21.92
CA GLU A 260 -0.12 -17.10 -21.98
C GLU A 260 -1.60 -17.50 -21.92
N LEU A 261 -2.38 -16.87 -21.05
CA LEU A 261 -3.83 -17.11 -20.95
C LEU A 261 -4.58 -16.77 -22.23
N SER A 262 -4.19 -15.69 -22.92
CA SER A 262 -4.82 -15.27 -24.18
C SER A 262 -4.77 -16.39 -25.22
N LYS A 263 -3.63 -17.08 -25.34
CA LYS A 263 -3.45 -18.21 -26.27
C LYS A 263 -4.34 -19.39 -25.93
N ILE A 264 -4.51 -19.68 -24.64
CA ILE A 264 -5.37 -20.77 -24.17
C ILE A 264 -6.83 -20.42 -24.47
N VAL A 265 -7.25 -19.19 -24.16
CA VAL A 265 -8.59 -18.69 -24.44
C VAL A 265 -8.90 -18.73 -25.94
N ASP A 266 -7.96 -18.30 -26.79
CA ASP A 266 -8.14 -18.32 -28.25
C ASP A 266 -8.25 -19.74 -28.79
N SER A 267 -7.44 -20.68 -28.30
CA SER A 267 -7.55 -22.11 -28.64
C SER A 267 -8.90 -22.72 -28.25
N LEU A 268 -9.44 -22.33 -27.09
CA LEU A 268 -10.76 -22.77 -26.65
C LEU A 268 -11.88 -22.14 -27.50
N LYS A 269 -11.73 -20.87 -27.91
CA LYS A 269 -12.67 -20.22 -28.84
C LYS A 269 -12.71 -20.96 -30.17
N ASP A 270 -11.56 -21.28 -30.75
CA ASP A 270 -11.47 -22.02 -32.02
C ASP A 270 -12.06 -23.43 -31.92
N SER A 271 -11.88 -24.09 -30.79
CA SER A 271 -12.46 -25.41 -30.53
C SER A 271 -13.98 -25.35 -30.38
N SER A 272 -14.50 -24.32 -29.69
CA SER A 272 -15.94 -24.09 -29.56
C SER A 272 -16.61 -23.74 -30.90
N ALA A 273 -15.91 -22.99 -31.77
CA ALA A 273 -16.38 -22.65 -33.11
C ALA A 273 -16.45 -23.87 -34.07
N LYS A 274 -15.61 -24.88 -33.85
CA LYS A 274 -15.64 -26.15 -34.60
C LYS A 274 -16.79 -27.07 -34.18
N ILE A 275 -17.37 -26.88 -32.99
CA ILE A 275 -18.58 -27.59 -32.54
C ILE A 275 -19.81 -26.80 -32.97
N LYS A 276 -20.00 -26.61 -34.28
CA LYS A 276 -21.34 -26.31 -34.82
C LYS A 276 -22.16 -27.59 -34.75
N VAL A 277 -22.87 -27.79 -33.65
CA VAL A 277 -23.91 -28.83 -33.56
C VAL A 277 -24.88 -28.59 -34.73
N PRO A 278 -25.10 -29.57 -35.64
CA PRO A 278 -26.06 -29.41 -36.72
C PRO A 278 -27.43 -29.10 -36.13
N ALA A 279 -28.14 -28.12 -36.71
CA ALA A 279 -29.50 -27.79 -36.27
C ALA A 279 -30.35 -29.07 -36.24
N LEU A 280 -31.03 -29.30 -35.12
CA LEU A 280 -31.96 -30.42 -34.96
C LEU A 280 -33.12 -30.22 -35.95
N VAL A 281 -33.02 -30.84 -37.12
CA VAL A 281 -34.10 -30.86 -38.10
C VAL A 281 -35.15 -31.86 -37.59
N PRO A 282 -36.42 -31.46 -37.45
CA PRO A 282 -37.49 -32.38 -37.07
C PRO A 282 -37.59 -33.51 -38.11
N VAL A 283 -37.27 -34.74 -37.70
CA VAL A 283 -37.47 -35.92 -38.54
C VAL A 283 -38.95 -36.29 -38.47
N SER A 284 -39.66 -36.23 -39.60
CA SER A 284 -41.05 -36.66 -39.66
C SER A 284 -41.17 -38.17 -39.36
N ARG A 285 -42.24 -38.56 -38.66
CA ARG A 285 -42.45 -39.93 -38.20
C ARG A 285 -42.62 -40.94 -39.35
N GLU A 286 -42.88 -40.47 -40.57
CA GLU A 286 -43.09 -41.30 -41.75
C GLU A 286 -41.79 -41.94 -42.27
N SER A 287 -40.66 -41.22 -42.19
CA SER A 287 -39.36 -41.69 -42.69
C SER A 287 -38.77 -42.85 -41.87
N ARG A 288 -39.24 -43.06 -40.64
CA ARG A 288 -38.75 -44.13 -39.75
C ARG A 288 -39.44 -45.47 -40.00
N ARG A 289 -40.65 -45.50 -40.57
CA ARG A 289 -41.38 -46.75 -40.85
C ARG A 289 -40.84 -47.51 -42.07
N LEU A 290 -40.28 -46.81 -43.07
CA LEU A 290 -39.76 -47.41 -44.31
C LEU A 290 -38.42 -48.14 -44.14
N LYS A 291 -37.65 -47.87 -43.08
CA LYS A 291 -36.33 -48.52 -42.85
C LYS A 291 -36.39 -49.84 -42.09
N LEU A 292 -37.53 -50.18 -41.47
CA LEU A 292 -37.69 -51.44 -40.74
C LEU A 292 -38.33 -52.57 -41.56
N SER A 293 -38.97 -52.26 -42.69
CA SER A 293 -39.57 -53.30 -43.55
C SER A 293 -38.55 -54.00 -44.46
N SER A 294 -37.41 -53.38 -44.76
CA SER A 294 -36.38 -53.99 -45.62
C SER A 294 -35.44 -54.96 -44.88
N LEU A 295 -35.49 -55.02 -43.55
CA LEU A 295 -34.61 -55.88 -42.73
C LEU A 295 -35.24 -57.22 -42.34
N ASN A 296 -36.51 -57.47 -42.66
CA ASN A 296 -37.24 -58.68 -42.29
C ASN A 296 -37.57 -59.63 -43.45
N GLN A 297 -37.10 -59.36 -44.68
CA GLN A 297 -37.32 -60.26 -45.83
C GLN A 297 -36.14 -61.17 -46.18
N GLU A 298 -34.94 -61.00 -45.61
CA GLU A 298 -33.76 -61.80 -45.95
C GLU A 298 -33.57 -63.08 -45.11
N SER A 299 -34.47 -63.40 -44.17
CA SER A 299 -34.31 -64.56 -43.27
C SER A 299 -35.20 -65.77 -43.58
N LYS A 300 -35.82 -65.85 -44.76
CA LYS A 300 -36.75 -66.96 -45.11
C LYS A 300 -36.44 -67.78 -46.36
N ASP A 301 -35.25 -67.63 -46.97
CA ASP A 301 -34.87 -68.38 -48.19
C ASP A 301 -33.56 -69.18 -48.07
N ARG A 302 -33.19 -69.63 -46.86
CA ARG A 302 -32.16 -70.66 -46.67
C ARG A 302 -32.63 -71.70 -45.65
N GLY A 303 -33.16 -72.82 -46.14
CA GLY A 303 -33.59 -73.98 -45.37
C GLY A 303 -34.65 -74.77 -46.09
#